data_AF-A0A2D8MI72-F1
#
_entry.id   AF-A0A2D8MI72-F1
#
_cell.length_a   1.000
_cell.length_b   1.000
_cell.length_c   1.000
_cell.angle_alpha   90.00
_cell.angle_beta   90.00
_cell.angle_gamma   90.00
#
_symmetry.space_group_name_H-M   'P 1'
#
loop_
_entity.id
_entity.type
_entity.pdbx_description
1 polymer ?
#
loop_
_entity_poly.entity_id
_entity_poly.type
_entity_poly.pdbx_seq_one_letter_code
_entity_poly.pdbx_strand_id
1 'polypeptide(L)'
;MIVVAMTRGVLEKSNDELTKIGMDIGDLPDALDARADFFAACIENRDVKRIGFSSDDDFPIPRNQFPERAQKPARKEKDDEPPEWTVTIEGIYVTSPNWDQEDQKTRQWKGKDSVRRDCYFIIEDAEFWHLVKRKDLHVEVLDNLKVQWAFQVTDGRPKNRRVLRVLEFNGDKLAEPLTPDAIKALLGDFTTADAPRGQQSLFDGNED
;
A
#
# COMPACT_ATOMS: atom_id res chain seq x y z
N MET A 1 -10.45 -27.66 19.77
CA MET A 1 -10.29 -26.28 19.26
C MET A 1 -9.27 -26.34 18.13
N ILE A 2 -9.69 -26.16 16.87
CA ILE A 2 -8.86 -26.44 15.68
C ILE A 2 -7.61 -25.53 15.63
N VAL A 3 -7.75 -24.26 16.03
CA VAL A 3 -6.65 -23.29 16.05
C VAL A 3 -5.49 -23.72 16.96
N VAL A 4 -5.77 -24.17 18.18
CA VAL A 4 -4.75 -24.65 19.13
C VAL A 4 -3.97 -25.84 18.58
N ALA A 5 -4.67 -26.78 17.94
CA ALA A 5 -4.04 -27.93 17.31
C ALA A 5 -3.15 -27.52 16.12
N MET A 6 -3.59 -26.53 15.33
CA MET A 6 -2.78 -26.00 14.22
C MET A 6 -1.54 -25.25 14.71
N THR A 7 -1.66 -24.36 15.70
CA THR A 7 -0.50 -23.64 16.28
C THR A 7 0.51 -24.62 16.87
N ARG A 8 0.04 -25.63 17.62
CA ARG A 8 0.90 -26.70 18.13
C ARG A 8 1.60 -27.45 17.01
N GLY A 9 0.86 -27.83 15.97
CA GLY A 9 1.41 -28.51 14.80
C GLY A 9 2.51 -27.70 14.10
N VAL A 10 2.30 -26.39 13.95
CA VAL A 10 3.29 -25.47 13.38
C VAL A 10 4.54 -25.38 14.26
N LEU A 11 4.43 -25.37 15.59
CA LEU A 11 5.60 -25.27 16.47
C LEU A 11 6.36 -26.61 16.64
N GLU A 12 5.65 -27.74 16.70
CA GLU A 12 6.22 -29.05 17.02
C GLU A 12 6.79 -29.82 15.83
N LYS A 13 6.21 -29.70 14.62
CA LYS A 13 6.62 -30.53 13.46
C LYS A 13 7.91 -30.04 12.81
N SER A 14 8.76 -30.93 12.31
CA SER A 14 9.98 -30.54 11.58
C SER A 14 9.63 -29.80 10.27
N ASN A 15 10.61 -29.15 9.64
CA ASN A 15 10.36 -28.47 8.37
C ASN A 15 9.88 -29.47 7.29
N ASP A 16 10.51 -30.66 7.23
CA ASP A 16 10.11 -31.74 6.31
C ASP A 16 8.68 -32.23 6.54
N GLU A 17 8.25 -32.32 7.80
CA GLU A 17 6.89 -32.73 8.15
C GLU A 17 5.86 -31.67 7.74
N LEU A 18 6.21 -30.38 7.86
CA LEU A 18 5.35 -29.28 7.41
C LEU A 18 5.23 -29.25 5.88
N THR A 19 6.33 -29.46 5.16
CA THR A 19 6.32 -29.55 3.69
C THR A 19 5.43 -30.71 3.21
N LYS A 20 5.51 -31.88 3.87
CA LYS A 20 4.70 -33.07 3.51
C LYS A 20 3.19 -32.89 3.69
N ILE A 21 2.76 -32.00 4.59
CA ILE A 21 1.33 -31.72 4.82
C ILE A 21 0.80 -30.55 3.99
N GLY A 22 1.58 -30.09 3.00
CA GLY A 22 1.19 -28.99 2.12
C GLY A 22 1.28 -27.61 2.77
N MET A 23 1.92 -27.48 3.94
CA MET A 23 2.24 -26.18 4.55
C MET A 23 3.54 -25.61 3.97
N ASP A 24 3.73 -25.77 2.66
CA ASP A 24 4.92 -25.29 1.97
C ASP A 24 4.76 -23.80 1.67
N ILE A 25 5.48 -22.95 2.43
CA ILE A 25 5.93 -21.55 2.17
C ILE A 25 4.91 -20.49 1.64
N GLY A 26 3.70 -20.85 1.22
CA GLY A 26 2.71 -19.97 0.59
C GLY A 26 1.48 -19.65 1.44
N ASP A 27 1.01 -20.59 2.28
CA ASP A 27 -0.32 -20.46 2.90
C ASP A 27 -0.31 -19.79 4.29
N LEU A 28 0.80 -19.83 5.03
CA LEU A 28 0.92 -19.26 6.38
C LEU A 28 2.32 -18.66 6.67
N PRO A 29 2.81 -17.70 5.85
CA PRO A 29 4.16 -17.13 6.02
C PRO A 29 4.35 -16.49 7.40
N ASP A 30 3.35 -15.77 7.90
CA ASP A 30 3.42 -15.09 9.20
C ASP A 30 3.55 -16.07 10.37
N ALA A 31 2.91 -17.24 10.29
CA ALA A 31 2.98 -18.26 11.33
C ALA A 31 4.37 -18.93 11.35
N LEU A 32 4.97 -19.14 10.18
CA LEU A 32 6.32 -19.69 10.04
C LEU A 32 7.39 -18.66 10.47
N ASP A 33 7.18 -17.37 10.18
CA ASP A 33 8.03 -16.29 10.68
C ASP A 33 7.96 -16.21 12.22
N ALA A 34 6.76 -16.26 12.80
CA ALA A 34 6.58 -16.25 14.24
C ALA A 34 7.20 -17.48 14.93
N ARG A 35 7.08 -18.67 14.32
CA ARG A 35 7.77 -19.88 14.76
C ARG A 35 9.29 -19.67 14.75
N ALA A 36 9.82 -19.13 13.65
CA ALA A 36 11.25 -18.90 13.50
C ALA A 36 11.78 -17.96 14.60
N ASP A 37 11.06 -16.86 14.85
CA ASP A 37 11.41 -15.89 15.89
C ASP A 37 11.34 -16.50 17.30
N PHE A 38 10.33 -17.35 17.59
CA PHE A 38 10.23 -18.07 18.86
C PHE A 38 11.44 -18.97 19.12
N PHE A 39 11.84 -19.80 18.14
CA PHE A 39 13.00 -20.67 18.30
C PHE A 39 14.32 -19.89 18.31
N ALA A 40 14.41 -18.76 17.61
CA ALA A 40 15.56 -17.85 17.71
C ALA A 40 15.74 -17.32 19.14
N ALA A 41 14.66 -16.83 19.77
CA ALA A 41 14.70 -16.39 21.17
C ALA A 41 15.11 -17.53 22.13
N CYS A 42 14.68 -18.76 21.86
CA CYS A 42 15.09 -19.94 22.63
C CYS A 42 16.57 -20.31 22.42
N ILE A 43 17.14 -20.01 21.25
CA ILE A 43 18.59 -20.17 21.01
C ILE A 43 19.37 -19.13 21.80
N GLU A 44 18.90 -17.88 21.87
CA GLU A 44 19.55 -16.81 22.63
C GLU A 44 19.54 -17.10 24.14
N ASN A 45 18.44 -17.65 24.66
CA ASN A 45 18.35 -18.07 26.06
C ASN A 45 19.01 -19.46 26.27
N ARG A 46 20.17 -19.50 26.93
CA ARG A 46 20.93 -20.74 27.18
C ARG A 46 20.27 -21.68 28.19
N ASP A 47 19.35 -21.21 29.01
CA ASP A 47 18.69 -22.01 30.04
C ASP A 47 17.62 -22.92 29.45
N VAL A 48 17.09 -22.58 28.26
CA VAL A 48 16.11 -23.40 27.55
C VAL A 48 16.80 -24.59 26.90
N LYS A 49 16.58 -25.79 27.43
CA LYS A 49 17.19 -27.05 26.94
C LYS A 49 16.27 -27.89 26.04
N ARG A 50 14.97 -27.87 26.32
CA ARG A 50 13.94 -28.63 25.59
C ARG A 50 12.62 -27.88 25.65
N ILE A 51 11.74 -28.11 24.68
CA ILE A 51 10.42 -27.48 24.58
C ILE A 51 9.36 -28.54 24.28
N GLY A 52 8.18 -28.37 24.88
CA GLY A 52 6.98 -29.16 24.68
C GLY A 52 5.76 -28.25 24.83
N PHE A 53 4.66 -28.58 24.13
CA PHE A 53 3.45 -27.76 24.10
C PHE A 53 2.21 -28.53 24.58
N SER A 54 2.40 -29.69 25.21
CA SER A 54 1.35 -30.37 25.97
C SER A 54 1.36 -29.93 27.43
N SER A 55 0.30 -30.30 28.15
CA SER A 55 0.22 -30.16 29.61
C SER A 55 1.04 -31.22 30.35
N ASP A 56 1.63 -32.16 29.63
CA ASP A 56 2.43 -33.25 30.19
C ASP A 56 3.88 -32.79 30.34
N ASP A 57 4.62 -33.40 31.28
CA ASP A 57 6.06 -33.16 31.48
C ASP A 57 6.93 -33.84 30.39
N ASP A 58 6.50 -33.75 29.13
CA ASP A 58 7.24 -34.19 27.96
C ASP A 58 7.67 -33.01 27.08
N PHE A 59 8.95 -32.99 26.72
CA PHE A 59 9.60 -31.89 26.00
C PHE A 59 10.29 -32.43 24.73
N PRO A 60 9.52 -32.84 23.71
CA PRO A 60 10.04 -33.62 22.58
C PRO A 60 11.03 -32.87 21.69
N ILE A 61 11.12 -31.54 21.79
CA ILE A 61 12.01 -30.71 20.96
C ILE A 61 13.29 -30.39 21.74
N PRO A 62 14.40 -31.12 21.51
CA PRO A 62 15.68 -30.78 22.11
C PRO A 62 16.32 -29.54 21.47
N ARG A 63 17.19 -28.86 22.24
CA ARG A 63 17.87 -27.62 21.82
C ARG A 63 18.63 -27.72 20.49
N ASN A 64 19.20 -28.89 20.17
CA ASN A 64 19.91 -29.08 18.89
C ASN A 64 18.97 -29.03 17.67
N GLN A 65 17.65 -29.13 17.86
CA GLN A 65 16.65 -28.93 16.80
C GLN A 65 16.18 -27.48 16.67
N PHE A 66 16.52 -26.58 17.60
CA PHE A 66 16.08 -25.18 17.50
C PHE A 66 16.60 -24.49 16.22
N PRO A 67 17.87 -24.66 15.79
CA PRO A 67 18.37 -23.98 14.60
C PRO A 67 17.61 -24.33 13.32
N GLU A 68 17.19 -25.57 13.14
CA GLU A 68 16.36 -26.00 11.99
C GLU A 68 15.01 -25.27 11.99
N ARG A 69 14.40 -25.13 13.17
CA ARG A 69 13.07 -24.54 13.37
C ARG A 69 13.08 -23.02 13.36
N ALA A 70 14.25 -22.42 13.58
CA ALA A 70 14.50 -20.98 13.52
C ALA A 70 14.76 -20.47 12.09
N GLN A 71 14.78 -21.35 11.08
CA GLN A 71 14.93 -20.95 9.69
C GLN A 71 13.65 -20.27 9.21
N LYS A 72 13.78 -19.02 8.76
CA LYS A 72 12.68 -18.31 8.10
C LYS A 72 12.42 -18.94 6.73
N PRO A 73 11.15 -19.08 6.32
CA PRO A 73 10.82 -19.59 5.00
C PRO A 73 11.46 -18.70 3.93
N ALA A 74 12.01 -19.33 2.88
CA ALA A 74 12.48 -18.60 1.72
C ALA A 74 11.27 -17.91 1.09
N ARG A 75 11.13 -16.60 1.29
CA ARG A 75 10.14 -15.83 0.56
C ARG A 75 10.53 -15.96 -0.91
N LYS A 76 9.69 -16.62 -1.72
CA LYS A 76 9.68 -16.28 -3.13
C LYS A 76 9.47 -14.77 -3.13
N GLU A 77 10.39 -14.01 -3.73
CA GLU A 77 10.04 -12.67 -4.19
C GLU A 77 8.70 -12.88 -4.86
N LYS A 78 7.64 -12.26 -4.31
CA LYS A 78 6.37 -12.35 -4.99
C LYS A 78 6.69 -11.87 -6.40
N ASP A 79 6.37 -12.70 -7.38
CA ASP A 79 6.21 -12.27 -8.76
C ASP A 79 4.95 -11.37 -8.78
N ASP A 80 4.97 -10.34 -7.93
CA ASP A 80 4.00 -9.28 -7.88
C ASP A 80 4.40 -8.43 -9.08
N GLU A 81 3.83 -8.81 -10.22
CA GLU A 81 3.64 -7.86 -11.29
C GLU A 81 3.21 -6.54 -10.65
N PRO A 82 3.96 -5.44 -10.88
CA PRO A 82 3.77 -4.22 -10.10
C PRO A 82 2.30 -3.80 -10.17
N PRO A 83 1.70 -3.38 -9.05
CA PRO A 83 0.27 -3.14 -8.98
C PRO A 83 -0.16 -2.22 -10.11
N GLU A 84 -1.21 -2.63 -10.84
CA GLU A 84 -1.67 -1.92 -12.02
C GLU A 84 -2.01 -0.46 -11.69
N TRP A 85 -1.72 0.44 -12.63
CA TRP A 85 -2.10 1.84 -12.50
C TRP A 85 -3.60 1.99 -12.65
N THR A 86 -4.21 2.73 -11.73
CA THR A 86 -5.59 3.21 -11.86
C THR A 86 -5.57 4.71 -12.13
N VAL A 87 -6.30 5.15 -13.15
CA VAL A 87 -6.42 6.55 -13.55
C VAL A 87 -7.84 7.05 -13.31
N THR A 88 -7.96 8.24 -12.75
CA THR A 88 -9.25 8.91 -12.52
C THR A 88 -9.11 10.43 -12.58
N ILE A 89 -10.24 11.11 -12.68
CA ILE A 89 -10.32 12.58 -12.64
C ILE A 89 -11.02 12.98 -11.34
N GLU A 90 -10.36 13.81 -10.52
CA GLU A 90 -10.88 14.18 -9.21
C GLU A 90 -10.52 15.62 -8.83
N GLY A 91 -11.34 16.21 -7.95
CA GLY A 91 -11.03 17.47 -7.28
C GLY A 91 -10.17 17.26 -6.03
N ILE A 92 -9.16 18.09 -5.86
CA ILE A 92 -8.27 18.10 -4.69
C ILE A 92 -8.28 19.49 -4.08
N TYR A 93 -8.58 19.54 -2.79
CA TYR A 93 -8.44 20.74 -1.98
C TYR A 93 -7.03 20.78 -1.38
N VAL A 94 -6.18 21.70 -1.84
CA VAL A 94 -4.78 21.76 -1.44
C VAL A 94 -4.64 22.37 -0.05
N THR A 95 -3.92 21.67 0.83
CA THR A 95 -3.67 22.11 2.21
C THR A 95 -2.22 22.50 2.45
N SER A 96 -1.29 21.97 1.65
CA SER A 96 0.11 22.41 1.62
C SER A 96 0.67 22.20 0.22
N PRO A 97 0.79 23.25 -0.60
CA PRO A 97 1.37 23.15 -1.94
C PRO A 97 2.89 22.95 -1.87
N ASN A 98 3.45 22.30 -2.89
CA ASN A 98 4.89 22.31 -3.14
C ASN A 98 5.22 22.92 -4.52
N TRP A 99 5.63 24.19 -4.53
CA TRP A 99 5.96 24.94 -5.75
C TRP A 99 7.34 24.68 -6.34
N ASP A 100 8.12 23.77 -5.75
CA ASP A 100 9.42 23.35 -6.27
C ASP A 100 9.30 21.98 -6.96
N GLN A 101 9.48 21.99 -8.29
CA GLN A 101 9.37 20.81 -9.14
C GLN A 101 10.39 19.72 -8.78
N GLU A 102 11.61 20.11 -8.36
CA GLU A 102 12.72 19.20 -8.08
C GLU A 102 12.65 18.63 -6.66
N ASP A 103 12.05 19.36 -5.72
CA ASP A 103 11.86 18.95 -4.31
C ASP A 103 10.70 17.95 -4.12
N GLN A 104 9.96 17.60 -5.17
CA GLN A 104 8.77 16.73 -5.04
C GLN A 104 9.07 15.32 -4.50
N LYS A 105 10.32 14.84 -4.63
CA LYS A 105 10.77 13.55 -4.09
C LYS A 105 10.92 13.59 -2.56
N THR A 106 11.27 14.74 -2.02
CA THR A 106 11.52 14.99 -0.60
C THR A 106 10.29 15.55 0.09
N ARG A 107 9.52 16.41 -0.60
CA ARG A 107 8.29 17.01 -0.11
C ARG A 107 7.18 16.89 -1.14
N GLN A 108 6.16 16.10 -0.84
CA GLN A 108 5.00 15.96 -1.70
C GLN A 108 3.99 17.10 -1.51
N TRP A 109 3.15 17.32 -2.51
CA TRP A 109 1.93 18.10 -2.34
C TRP A 109 1.02 17.40 -1.34
N LYS A 110 0.34 18.16 -0.49
CA LYS A 110 -0.67 17.64 0.43
C LYS A 110 -2.01 18.29 0.16
N GLY A 111 -3.05 17.47 0.04
CA GLY A 111 -4.42 17.92 -0.14
C GLY A 111 -5.44 17.00 0.52
N LYS A 112 -6.71 17.29 0.26
CA LYS A 112 -7.86 16.46 0.57
C LYS A 112 -8.55 16.06 -0.72
N ASP A 113 -8.82 14.77 -0.88
CA ASP A 113 -9.59 14.22 -2.01
C ASP A 113 -11.10 14.56 -1.89
N SER A 114 -11.91 14.13 -2.86
CA SER A 114 -13.36 14.41 -2.91
C SER A 114 -14.12 13.87 -1.70
N VAL A 115 -13.58 12.84 -1.03
CA VAL A 115 -14.13 12.26 0.21
C VAL A 115 -13.43 12.78 1.48
N ARG A 116 -12.73 13.92 1.37
CA ARG A 116 -12.05 14.67 2.45
C ARG A 116 -10.89 13.93 3.13
N ARG A 117 -10.38 12.85 2.55
CA ARG A 117 -9.21 12.13 3.06
C ARG A 117 -7.93 12.85 2.66
N ASP A 118 -6.96 12.85 3.57
CA ASP A 118 -5.64 13.39 3.27
C ASP A 118 -4.96 12.57 2.16
N CYS A 119 -4.45 13.26 1.15
CA CYS A 119 -3.69 12.68 0.06
C CYS A 119 -2.35 13.40 -0.13
N TYR A 120 -1.32 12.61 -0.45
CA TYR A 120 -0.01 13.10 -0.84
C TYR A 120 0.25 12.70 -2.28
N PHE A 121 0.74 13.63 -3.08
CA PHE A 121 0.92 13.43 -4.52
C PHE A 121 2.06 14.28 -5.08
N ILE A 122 2.49 13.95 -6.28
CA ILE A 122 3.39 14.75 -7.10
C ILE A 122 2.67 15.19 -8.38
N ILE A 123 3.10 16.29 -8.97
CA ILE A 123 2.63 16.78 -10.27
C ILE A 123 3.71 16.52 -11.31
N GLU A 124 3.40 15.67 -12.29
CA GLU A 124 4.26 15.33 -13.43
C GLU A 124 3.88 16.14 -14.69
N ASP A 125 2.82 16.96 -14.63
CA ASP A 125 2.34 17.79 -15.73
C ASP A 125 3.34 18.91 -16.10
N ALA A 126 4.06 18.72 -17.20
CA ALA A 126 5.05 19.67 -17.69
C ALA A 126 4.44 21.03 -18.07
N GLU A 127 3.20 21.09 -18.55
CA GLU A 127 2.56 22.35 -18.93
C GLU A 127 2.16 23.16 -17.69
N PHE A 128 1.63 22.49 -16.65
CA PHE A 128 1.39 23.13 -15.37
C PHE A 128 2.66 23.77 -14.82
N TRP A 129 3.79 23.04 -14.81
CA TRP A 129 5.07 23.59 -14.36
C TRP A 129 5.59 24.74 -15.22
N HIS A 130 5.26 24.75 -16.52
CA HIS A 130 5.56 25.89 -17.39
C HIS A 130 4.77 27.14 -16.98
N LEU A 131 3.48 26.99 -16.64
CA LEU A 131 2.63 28.09 -16.13
C LEU A 131 3.12 28.61 -14.77
N VAL A 132 3.50 27.72 -13.85
CA VAL A 132 4.13 28.08 -12.56
C VAL A 132 5.37 28.95 -12.80
N LYS A 133 6.28 28.51 -13.68
CA LYS A 133 7.53 29.23 -13.98
C LYS A 133 7.29 30.62 -14.57
N ARG A 134 6.20 30.79 -15.31
CA ARG A 134 5.79 32.08 -15.89
C ARG A 134 5.00 32.96 -14.93
N LYS A 135 4.62 32.45 -13.76
CA LYS A 135 3.75 33.11 -12.78
C LYS A 135 2.36 33.43 -13.34
N ASP A 136 1.87 32.59 -14.25
CA ASP A 136 0.57 32.73 -14.91
C ASP A 136 -0.54 31.97 -14.15
N LEU A 137 -0.36 31.72 -12.84
CA LEU A 137 -1.34 31.04 -11.98
C LEU A 137 -1.82 31.97 -10.86
N HIS A 138 -3.13 32.00 -10.63
CA HIS A 138 -3.73 32.77 -9.55
C HIS A 138 -3.78 31.96 -8.24
N VAL A 139 -2.71 32.04 -7.44
CA VAL A 139 -2.59 31.31 -6.17
C VAL A 139 -3.43 31.97 -5.07
N GLU A 140 -4.24 31.16 -4.40
CA GLU A 140 -5.04 31.55 -3.25
C GLU A 140 -4.54 30.92 -1.95
N VAL A 141 -5.14 31.27 -0.82
CA VAL A 141 -4.80 30.67 0.49
C VAL A 141 -5.17 29.17 0.54
N LEU A 142 -6.17 28.76 -0.24
CA LEU A 142 -6.75 27.42 -0.24
C LEU A 142 -7.04 26.97 -1.67
N ASP A 143 -5.98 26.61 -2.40
CA ASP A 143 -6.10 26.26 -3.81
C ASP A 143 -6.95 24.99 -4.04
N ASN A 144 -7.74 25.00 -5.11
CA ASN A 144 -8.49 23.86 -5.61
C ASN A 144 -7.92 23.41 -6.95
N LEU A 145 -7.62 22.12 -7.04
CA LEU A 145 -7.18 21.49 -8.28
C LEU A 145 -8.26 20.55 -8.78
N LYS A 146 -8.51 20.54 -10.09
CA LYS A 146 -9.13 19.40 -10.75
C LYS A 146 -8.06 18.71 -11.57
N VAL A 147 -7.80 17.45 -11.29
CA VAL A 147 -6.66 16.73 -11.85
C VAL A 147 -7.08 15.43 -12.50
N GLN A 148 -6.34 15.03 -13.52
CA GLN A 148 -6.25 13.65 -13.96
C GLN A 148 -5.01 13.05 -13.30
N TRP A 149 -5.22 12.11 -12.39
CA TRP A 149 -4.15 11.48 -11.63
C TRP A 149 -4.17 9.96 -11.74
N ALA A 150 -3.01 9.36 -11.55
CA ALA A 150 -2.80 7.94 -11.48
C ALA A 150 -2.34 7.53 -10.09
N PHE A 151 -2.77 6.36 -9.64
CA PHE A 151 -2.34 5.77 -8.38
C PHE A 151 -2.29 4.25 -8.50
N GLN A 152 -1.54 3.61 -7.61
CA GLN A 152 -1.52 2.16 -7.48
C GLN A 152 -2.24 1.77 -6.20
N VAL A 153 -3.02 0.70 -6.22
CA VAL A 153 -3.65 0.16 -5.03
C VAL A 153 -2.73 -0.91 -4.44
N THR A 154 -2.21 -0.66 -3.23
CA THR A 154 -1.40 -1.62 -2.49
C THR A 154 -2.03 -1.81 -1.12
N ASP A 155 -2.32 -3.05 -0.73
CA ASP A 155 -3.00 -3.39 0.52
C ASP A 155 -4.36 -2.68 0.68
N GLY A 156 -5.11 -2.56 -0.42
CA GLY A 156 -6.42 -1.90 -0.46
C GLY A 156 -6.38 -0.37 -0.30
N ARG A 157 -5.19 0.25 -0.33
CA ARG A 157 -5.02 1.69 -0.18
C ARG A 157 -4.35 2.32 -1.41
N PRO A 158 -4.82 3.48 -1.89
CA PRO A 158 -4.14 4.20 -2.96
C PRO A 158 -2.78 4.74 -2.48
N LYS A 159 -1.72 4.36 -3.20
CA LYS A 159 -0.33 4.81 -3.02
C LYS A 159 0.21 5.35 -4.35
N ASN A 160 1.40 5.95 -4.30
CA ASN A 160 2.12 6.45 -5.49
C ASN A 160 1.29 7.38 -6.38
N ARG A 161 0.55 8.32 -5.78
CA ARG A 161 -0.31 9.25 -6.52
C ARG A 161 0.51 10.23 -7.35
N ARG A 162 0.21 10.29 -8.65
CA ARG A 162 0.86 11.15 -9.65
C ARG A 162 -0.20 11.90 -10.44
N VAL A 163 -0.18 13.22 -10.37
CA VAL A 163 -1.01 14.06 -11.23
C VAL A 163 -0.34 14.10 -12.61
N LEU A 164 -1.00 13.50 -13.59
CA LEU A 164 -0.54 13.46 -14.98
C LEU A 164 -0.89 14.76 -15.70
N ARG A 165 -2.03 15.35 -15.35
CA ARG A 165 -2.55 16.59 -15.94
C ARG A 165 -3.36 17.39 -14.94
N VAL A 166 -3.10 18.69 -14.84
CA VAL A 166 -3.94 19.64 -14.10
C VAL A 166 -4.95 20.23 -15.09
N LEU A 167 -6.23 19.96 -14.86
CA LEU A 167 -7.32 20.34 -15.75
C LEU A 167 -7.86 21.73 -15.41
N GLU A 168 -8.05 21.99 -14.11
CA GLU A 168 -8.52 23.27 -13.59
C GLU A 168 -7.74 23.64 -12.33
N PHE A 169 -7.47 24.93 -12.14
CA PHE A 169 -6.81 25.51 -10.97
C PHE A 169 -7.63 26.71 -10.48
N ASN A 170 -8.17 26.65 -9.26
CA ASN A 170 -9.04 27.69 -8.69
C ASN A 170 -10.24 28.08 -9.58
N GLY A 171 -10.76 27.11 -10.34
CA GLY A 171 -11.87 27.31 -11.27
C GLY A 171 -11.45 27.73 -12.68
N ASP A 172 -10.20 28.13 -12.88
CA ASP A 172 -9.65 28.43 -14.20
C ASP A 172 -9.28 27.15 -14.93
N LYS A 173 -9.85 26.96 -16.13
CA LYS A 173 -9.52 25.82 -16.98
C LYS A 173 -8.12 25.99 -17.57
N LEU A 174 -7.24 25.04 -17.26
CA LEU A 174 -5.85 25.02 -17.74
C LEU A 174 -5.66 24.09 -18.94
N ALA A 175 -6.32 22.93 -18.94
CA ALA A 175 -6.13 21.92 -19.97
C ALA A 175 -7.31 20.95 -20.13
N GLU A 176 -7.32 20.23 -21.24
CA GLU A 176 -8.16 19.04 -21.42
C GLU A 176 -7.47 17.79 -20.84
N PRO A 177 -8.25 16.74 -20.49
CA PRO A 177 -7.70 15.45 -20.07
C PRO A 177 -6.83 14.81 -21.16
N LEU A 178 -5.79 14.09 -20.75
CA LEU A 178 -5.00 13.27 -21.65
C LEU A 178 -5.85 12.14 -22.23
N THR A 179 -5.57 11.81 -23.49
CA THR A 179 -6.20 10.68 -24.17
C THR A 179 -5.70 9.35 -23.59
N PRO A 180 -6.48 8.26 -23.70
CA PRO A 180 -6.05 6.94 -23.27
C PRO A 180 -4.69 6.51 -23.84
N ASP A 181 -4.42 6.84 -25.12
CA ASP A 181 -3.14 6.53 -25.76
C ASP A 181 -1.96 7.28 -25.14
N ALA A 182 -2.16 8.55 -24.78
CA ALA A 182 -1.14 9.35 -24.10
C ALA A 182 -0.87 8.83 -22.68
N ILE A 183 -1.93 8.43 -21.97
CA ILE A 183 -1.81 7.80 -20.64
C ILE A 183 -1.07 6.47 -20.75
N LYS A 184 -1.42 5.65 -21.77
CA LYS A 184 -0.74 4.37 -22.03
C LYS A 184 0.74 4.56 -22.32
N ALA A 185 1.10 5.60 -23.06
CA ALA A 185 2.51 5.94 -23.31
C ALA A 185 3.28 6.35 -22.04
N LEU A 186 2.59 6.91 -21.03
CA LEU A 186 3.20 7.35 -19.77
C LEU A 186 3.31 6.22 -18.73
N LEU A 187 2.28 5.38 -18.61
CA LEU A 187 2.14 4.42 -17.50
C LEU A 187 2.23 2.95 -17.94
N GLY A 188 2.15 2.65 -19.24
CA GLY A 188 1.90 1.30 -19.72
C GLY A 188 0.43 0.93 -19.60
N ASP A 189 0.13 -0.31 -19.24
CA ASP A 189 -1.24 -0.75 -19.03
C ASP A 189 -1.85 -0.10 -17.76
N PHE A 190 -3.12 0.27 -17.86
CA PHE A 190 -3.85 0.96 -16.79
C PHE A 190 -5.35 0.64 -16.83
N THR A 191 -5.98 0.78 -15.68
CA THR A 191 -7.43 0.76 -15.50
C THR A 191 -7.96 2.18 -15.33
N THR A 192 -9.16 2.44 -15.83
CA THR A 192 -9.87 3.70 -15.55
C THR A 192 -10.91 3.46 -14.47
N ALA A 193 -10.95 4.33 -13.47
CA ALA A 193 -11.98 4.33 -12.44
C ALA A 193 -12.76 5.65 -12.46
N ASP A 194 -14.07 5.58 -12.27
CA ASP A 194 -14.86 6.75 -11.96
C ASP A 194 -14.49 7.27 -10.57
N ALA A 195 -14.47 8.59 -10.40
CA ALA A 195 -14.26 9.21 -9.10
C ALA A 195 -15.26 8.61 -8.09
N PRO A 196 -14.84 8.37 -6.82
CA PRO A 196 -15.78 7.93 -5.80
C PRO A 196 -16.91 8.95 -5.75
N ARG A 197 -18.13 8.54 -6.11
CA ARG A 197 -19.31 9.37 -5.91
C ARG A 197 -19.40 9.60 -4.40
N GLY A 198 -19.03 10.81 -3.96
CA GLY A 198 -19.31 11.25 -2.60
C GLY A 198 -20.77 10.95 -2.29
N GLN A 199 -21.02 10.41 -1.09
CA GLN A 199 -22.36 10.14 -0.59
C GLN A 199 -23.32 11.26 -1.02
N GLN A 200 -24.42 10.89 -1.68
CA GLN A 200 -25.56 11.78 -1.81
C GLN A 200 -25.89 12.33 -0.41
N SER A 201 -25.92 13.66 -0.30
CA SER A 201 -26.30 14.33 0.93
C SER A 201 -27.68 13.80 1.36
N LEU A 202 -27.76 13.26 2.58
CA LEU A 202 -28.98 12.72 3.19
C LEU A 202 -30.07 13.80 3.45
N PHE A 203 -29.86 15.03 3.00
CA PHE A 203 -30.73 16.19 3.27
C PHE A 203 -31.29 16.87 2.02
N ASP A 204 -31.15 16.30 0.81
CA ASP A 204 -31.86 16.79 -0.38
C ASP A 204 -33.30 16.25 -0.45
N GLY A 205 -34.09 16.56 0.59
CA GLY A 205 -35.47 16.14 0.66
C GLY A 205 -36.21 16.88 1.76
N ASN A 206 -36.56 18.14 1.51
CA ASN A 206 -37.76 18.80 2.04
C ASN A 206 -37.92 20.18 1.37
N GLU A 207 -38.51 20.17 0.17
CA GLU A 207 -39.36 21.27 -0.29
C GLU A 207 -40.59 20.63 -0.95
N ASP A 208 -41.66 20.51 -0.16
CA ASP A 208 -43.06 20.58 -0.58
C ASP A 208 -43.88 21.11 0.61
#